data_AF-A0A494VYI5-F1
#
_entry.id   AF-A0A494VYI5-F1
#
_cell.length_a   1.000
_cell.length_b   1.000
_cell.length_c   1.000
_cell.angle_alpha   90.00
_cell.angle_beta   90.00
_cell.angle_gamma   90.00
#
_symmetry.space_group_name_H-M   'P 1'
#
loop_
_entity.id
_entity.type
_entity.pdbx_description
1 polymer ?
#
loop_
_entity_poly.entity_id
_entity_poly.type
_entity_poly.pdbx_seq_one_letter_code
_entity_poly.pdbx_strand_id
1 'polypeptide(L)'
;MVDFGVFGLVVYFNMPDHPMRIGEIGNGNLYSLMAYFHLFWGLLLADGILTQYLIIIPLWNKAVHGGANSRWIIGACIALVCVLFAGALSYIIWLPEQGYDPLISFWWYMTEIQAVYWLINFAVLYLLDVKKIGAPSKPAEPEMATE
;
A
#
# COMPACT_ATOMS: atom_id res chain seq x y z
N MET A 1 8.60 -0.72 -0.18
CA MET A 1 9.53 -0.20 0.85
C MET A 1 9.78 1.31 0.73
N VAL A 2 9.88 1.85 -0.49
CA VAL A 2 9.96 3.31 -0.71
C VAL A 2 8.77 4.04 -0.07
N ASP A 3 7.56 3.48 -0.15
CA ASP A 3 6.36 4.08 0.45
C ASP A 3 6.44 4.19 1.98
N PHE A 4 6.89 3.14 2.67
CA PHE A 4 7.12 3.18 4.13
C PHE A 4 8.24 4.14 4.52
N GLY A 5 9.29 4.23 3.71
CA GLY A 5 10.38 5.17 3.90
C GLY A 5 9.91 6.62 3.78
N VAL A 6 9.15 6.94 2.73
CA VAL A 6 8.59 8.28 2.50
C VAL A 6 7.60 8.66 3.60
N PHE A 7 6.71 7.74 3.98
CA PHE A 7 5.73 7.99 5.05
C PHE A 7 6.42 8.17 6.42
N GLY A 8 7.41 7.33 6.74
CA GLY A 8 8.22 7.47 7.95
C GLY A 8 9.00 8.78 7.99
N LEU A 9 9.50 9.23 6.83
CA LEU A 9 10.16 10.53 6.68
C LEU A 9 9.19 11.67 7.00
N VAL A 10 8.00 11.65 6.42
CA VAL A 10 6.96 12.67 6.64
C VAL A 10 6.57 12.73 8.11
N VAL A 11 6.34 11.58 8.76
CA VAL A 11 6.02 11.54 10.20
C VAL A 11 7.18 12.07 11.04
N TYR A 12 8.42 11.67 10.73
CA TYR A 12 9.61 12.12 11.45
C TYR A 12 9.82 13.63 11.34
N PHE A 13 9.66 14.20 10.14
CA PHE A 13 9.85 15.63 9.91
C PHE A 13 8.73 16.50 10.48
N ASN A 14 7.50 15.98 10.60
CA ASN A 14 6.38 16.74 11.16
C ASN A 14 6.27 16.59 12.69
N MET A 15 6.94 15.60 13.31
CA MET A 15 6.83 15.33 14.75
C MET A 15 7.27 16.48 15.67
N PRO A 16 8.30 17.29 15.32
CA PRO A 16 8.71 18.44 16.13
C PRO A 16 7.64 19.54 16.22
N ASP A 17 6.91 19.78 15.14
CA ASP A 17 5.92 20.86 15.03
C ASP A 17 4.51 20.40 15.44
N HIS A 18 4.26 19.09 15.45
CA HIS A 18 2.95 18.50 15.75
C HIS A 18 3.08 17.47 16.90
N PRO A 19 2.90 17.90 18.16
CA PRO A 19 3.05 17.02 19.31
C PRO A 19 1.98 15.92 19.28
N MET A 20 2.42 14.68 19.55
CA MET A 20 1.55 13.51 19.56
C MET A 20 0.44 13.64 20.60
N ARG A 21 -0.82 13.49 20.17
CA ARG A 21 -1.98 13.50 21.07
C ARG A 21 -2.67 12.14 21.03
N ILE A 22 -2.29 11.27 21.97
CA ILE A 22 -2.85 9.91 22.09
C ILE A 22 -4.37 9.95 22.32
N GLY A 23 -4.88 10.97 23.04
CA GLY A 23 -6.32 11.18 23.25
C GLY A 23 -7.10 11.61 22.00
N GLU A 24 -6.42 11.95 20.91
CA GLU A 24 -7.06 12.30 19.63
C GLU A 24 -7.15 11.09 18.70
N ILE A 25 -6.62 9.90 19.06
CA ILE A 25 -6.70 8.68 18.24
C ILE A 25 -8.18 8.34 17.99
N GLY A 26 -8.59 8.36 16.72
CA GLY A 26 -9.98 8.16 16.29
C GLY A 26 -10.70 9.43 15.82
N ASN A 27 -10.19 10.63 16.09
CA ASN A 27 -10.79 11.90 15.64
C ASN A 27 -10.49 12.27 14.18
N GLY A 28 -9.77 11.43 13.43
CA GLY A 28 -9.53 11.64 11.99
C GLY A 28 -8.65 12.84 11.62
N ASN A 29 -7.94 13.43 12.59
CA ASN A 29 -7.04 14.57 12.37
C ASN A 29 -5.56 14.14 12.24
N LEU A 30 -4.70 15.07 11.80
CA LEU A 30 -3.27 14.80 11.59
C LEU A 30 -2.56 14.30 12.86
N TYR A 31 -2.94 14.80 14.03
CA TYR A 31 -2.40 14.37 15.33
C TYR A 31 -2.78 12.92 15.67
N SER A 32 -4.01 12.54 15.34
CA SER A 32 -4.57 11.18 15.43
C SER A 32 -3.75 10.20 14.57
N LEU A 33 -3.45 10.60 13.33
CA LEU A 33 -2.64 9.84 12.39
C LEU A 33 -1.21 9.67 12.88
N MET A 34 -0.58 10.74 13.39
CA MET A 34 0.78 10.69 13.92
C MET A 34 0.90 9.83 15.18
N ALA A 35 -0.07 9.91 16.10
CA ALA A 35 -0.11 9.07 17.28
C ALA A 35 -0.28 7.58 16.93
N TYR A 36 -1.17 7.27 15.98
CA TYR A 36 -1.36 5.91 15.46
C TYR A 36 -0.07 5.38 14.82
N PHE A 37 0.56 6.17 13.94
CA PHE A 37 1.80 5.76 13.29
C PHE A 37 2.93 5.52 14.29
N HIS A 38 3.13 6.42 15.25
CA HIS A 38 4.20 6.26 16.24
C HIS A 38 4.00 5.03 17.12
N LEU A 39 2.76 4.74 17.52
CA LEU A 39 2.47 3.63 18.42
C LEU A 39 2.55 2.27 17.71
N PHE A 40 2.12 2.22 16.45
CA PHE A 40 2.01 0.97 15.68
C PHE A 40 3.04 0.84 14.56
N TRP A 41 4.09 1.69 14.51
CA TRP A 41 5.03 1.75 13.37
C TRP A 41 5.64 0.38 13.03
N GLY A 42 6.01 -0.41 14.04
CA GLY A 42 6.63 -1.73 13.84
C GLY A 42 5.64 -2.75 13.28
N LEU A 43 4.39 -2.69 13.74
CA LEU A 43 3.30 -3.53 13.23
C LEU A 43 2.96 -3.14 11.79
N LEU A 44 2.85 -1.83 11.51
CA LEU A 44 2.64 -1.29 10.18
C LEU A 44 3.77 -1.72 9.23
N LEU A 45 5.03 -1.63 9.66
CA LEU A 45 6.18 -2.06 8.86
C LEU A 45 6.12 -3.56 8.55
N ALA A 46 5.84 -4.39 9.57
CA ALA A 46 5.71 -5.83 9.39
C ALA A 46 4.57 -6.17 8.41
N ASP A 47 3.41 -5.53 8.59
CA ASP A 47 2.24 -5.66 7.71
C ASP A 47 2.56 -5.23 6.27
N GLY A 48 3.26 -4.10 6.10
CA GLY A 48 3.70 -3.62 4.79
C GLY A 48 4.67 -4.57 4.09
N ILE A 49 5.64 -5.14 4.81
CA ILE A 49 6.58 -6.13 4.27
C ILE A 49 5.82 -7.41 3.88
N LEU A 50 4.94 -7.89 4.76
CA LEU A 50 4.18 -9.10 4.55
C LEU A 50 3.23 -8.96 3.35
N THR A 51 2.54 -7.83 3.25
CA THR A 51 1.64 -7.50 2.14
C THR A 51 2.42 -7.41 0.82
N GLN A 52 3.58 -6.75 0.82
CA GLN A 52 4.43 -6.67 -0.37
C GLN A 52 4.88 -8.06 -0.84
N TYR A 53 5.34 -8.90 0.08
CA TYR A 53 5.96 -10.19 -0.25
C TYR A 53 4.93 -11.30 -0.56
N LEU A 54 3.85 -11.38 0.21
CA LEU A 54 2.84 -12.43 0.06
C LEU A 54 1.76 -12.11 -0.97
N ILE A 55 1.46 -10.83 -1.17
CA ILE A 55 0.31 -10.43 -2.00
C ILE A 55 0.80 -9.72 -3.26
N ILE A 56 1.48 -8.57 -3.10
CA ILE A 56 1.77 -7.68 -4.24
C ILE A 56 2.72 -8.33 -5.25
N ILE A 57 3.86 -8.88 -4.82
CA ILE A 57 4.84 -9.50 -5.73
C ILE A 57 4.24 -10.72 -6.47
N PRO A 58 3.57 -11.68 -5.79
CA PRO A 58 2.94 -12.81 -6.49
C PRO A 58 1.85 -12.39 -7.46
N LEU A 59 1.03 -11.39 -7.12
CA LEU A 59 0.03 -10.83 -8.03
C LEU A 59 0.67 -10.20 -9.25
N TRP A 60 1.72 -9.40 -9.05
CA TRP A 60 2.46 -8.75 -10.12
C TRP A 60 3.07 -9.77 -11.08
N ASN A 61 3.74 -10.81 -10.55
CA ASN A 61 4.29 -11.88 -11.37
C ASN A 61 3.21 -12.57 -12.21
N LYS A 62 2.03 -12.84 -11.63
CA LYS A 62 0.88 -13.36 -12.40
C LYS A 62 0.37 -12.37 -13.45
N ALA A 63 0.31 -11.08 -13.13
CA ALA A 63 -0.15 -10.05 -14.05
C ALA A 63 0.81 -9.83 -15.23
N VAL A 64 2.12 -9.87 -15.00
CA VAL A 64 3.15 -9.68 -16.04
C VAL A 64 3.21 -10.88 -16.99
N HIS A 65 3.24 -12.10 -16.45
CA HIS A 65 3.32 -13.34 -17.25
C HIS A 65 1.95 -13.80 -17.79
N GLY A 66 0.87 -13.24 -17.28
CA GLY A 66 -0.49 -13.51 -17.74
C GLY A 66 -0.89 -12.67 -18.95
N GLY A 67 -1.83 -13.18 -19.75
CA GLY A 67 -2.47 -12.42 -20.81
C GLY A 67 -3.35 -11.27 -20.29
N ALA A 68 -3.84 -10.41 -21.18
CA ALA A 68 -4.65 -9.24 -20.84
C ALA A 68 -5.88 -9.57 -19.95
N ASN A 69 -6.50 -10.73 -20.17
CA ASN A 69 -7.62 -11.20 -19.34
C ASN A 69 -7.22 -11.46 -17.88
N SER A 70 -6.01 -11.98 -17.63
CA SER A 70 -5.54 -12.23 -16.27
C SER A 70 -5.33 -10.92 -15.51
N ARG A 71 -4.83 -9.88 -16.18
CA ARG A 71 -4.64 -8.54 -15.60
C ARG A 71 -5.98 -7.92 -15.19
N TRP A 72 -7.00 -8.05 -16.05
CA TRP A 72 -8.35 -7.59 -15.73
C TRP A 72 -8.97 -8.31 -14.53
N ILE A 73 -8.86 -9.65 -14.48
CA ILE A 73 -9.36 -10.44 -13.35
C ILE A 73 -8.67 -10.05 -12.05
N ILE A 74 -7.33 -9.91 -12.07
CA ILE A 74 -6.55 -9.48 -10.92
C ILE A 74 -7.00 -8.09 -10.45
N GLY A 75 -7.11 -7.12 -11.37
CA GLY A 75 -7.58 -5.77 -11.05
C GLY A 75 -9.00 -5.76 -10.46
N ALA A 76 -9.91 -6.55 -11.03
CA ALA A 76 -11.28 -6.67 -10.53
C ALA A 76 -11.34 -7.30 -9.14
N CYS A 77 -10.55 -8.35 -8.87
CA CYS A 77 -10.46 -8.96 -7.55
C CYS A 77 -9.91 -7.98 -6.50
N ILE A 78 -8.86 -7.22 -6.83
CA ILE A 78 -8.31 -6.19 -5.94
C ILE A 78 -9.37 -5.14 -5.64
N ALA A 79 -9.99 -4.57 -6.68
CA ALA A 79 -11.02 -3.55 -6.51
C ALA A 79 -12.18 -4.04 -5.63
N LEU A 80 -12.64 -5.28 -5.85
CA LEU A 80 -13.67 -5.90 -5.03
C LEU A 80 -13.26 -6.04 -3.56
N VAL A 81 -12.04 -6.51 -3.29
CA VAL A 81 -11.52 -6.63 -1.92
C VAL A 81 -11.42 -5.25 -1.26
N CYS A 82 -10.90 -4.24 -1.97
CA CYS A 82 -10.80 -2.87 -1.46
C CYS A 82 -12.17 -2.29 -1.10
N VAL A 83 -13.15 -2.42 -2.00
CA VAL A 83 -14.52 -1.90 -1.80
C VAL A 83 -15.21 -2.61 -0.64
N LEU A 84 -15.13 -3.94 -0.58
CA LEU A 84 -15.77 -4.72 0.49
C LEU A 84 -15.12 -4.46 1.85
N PHE A 85 -13.79 -4.39 1.92
CA PHE A 85 -13.08 -4.17 3.16
C PHE A 85 -13.29 -2.75 3.68
N ALA A 86 -13.22 -1.75 2.79
CA ALA A 86 -13.55 -0.37 3.12
C ALA A 86 -15.01 -0.27 3.62
N GLY A 87 -15.95 -0.95 2.97
CA GLY A 87 -17.36 -0.95 3.37
C GLY A 87 -17.57 -1.58 4.74
N ALA A 88 -16.95 -2.73 4.99
CA ALA A 88 -17.02 -3.42 6.27
C ALA A 88 -16.45 -2.57 7.41
N LEU A 89 -15.27 -1.95 7.23
CA LEU A 89 -14.69 -1.06 8.23
C LEU A 89 -15.54 0.17 8.47
N SER A 90 -16.06 0.77 7.41
CA SER A 90 -16.95 1.94 7.51
C SER A 90 -18.21 1.59 8.29
N TYR A 91 -18.80 0.41 8.04
CA TYR A 91 -19.98 -0.06 8.76
C TYR A 91 -19.69 -0.35 10.25
N ILE A 92 -18.52 -0.89 10.59
CA ILE A 92 -18.13 -1.15 11.99
C ILE A 92 -17.92 0.15 12.77
N ILE A 93 -17.32 1.17 12.15
CA ILE A 93 -17.04 2.47 12.78
C ILE A 93 -18.28 3.35 12.84
N TRP A 94 -19.23 3.14 11.93
CA TRP A 94 -20.42 3.97 11.80
C TRP A 94 -21.32 3.91 13.02
N LEU A 95 -21.69 5.10 13.50
CA LEU A 95 -22.69 5.31 14.55
C LEU A 95 -24.05 5.59 13.89
N PRO A 96 -25.08 4.73 14.09
CA PRO A 96 -26.40 4.91 13.47
C PRO A 96 -27.06 6.26 13.76
N GLU A 97 -26.67 6.87 14.88
CA GLU A 97 -27.15 8.17 15.38
C GLU A 97 -26.80 9.34 14.47
N GLN A 98 -25.76 9.19 13.63
CA GLN A 98 -25.24 10.24 12.76
C GLN A 98 -25.77 10.17 11.32
N GLY A 99 -26.65 9.22 11.01
CA GLY A 99 -27.19 9.02 9.66
C GLY A 99 -26.19 8.38 8.68
N TYR A 100 -26.62 8.15 7.44
CA TYR A 100 -25.83 7.39 6.45
C TYR A 100 -24.79 8.21 5.68
N ASP A 101 -24.90 9.55 5.68
CA ASP A 101 -23.95 10.42 4.97
C ASP A 101 -22.48 10.21 5.41
N PRO A 102 -22.15 10.19 6.71
CA PRO A 102 -20.78 9.92 7.16
C PRO A 102 -20.32 8.49 6.83
N LEU A 103 -21.23 7.50 6.80
CA LEU A 103 -20.90 6.13 6.39
C LEU A 103 -20.41 6.09 4.94
N ILE A 104 -21.19 6.68 4.02
CA ILE A 104 -20.87 6.67 2.59
C ILE A 104 -19.61 7.48 2.32
N SER A 105 -19.46 8.64 2.97
CA SER A 105 -18.27 9.49 2.82
C SER A 105 -17.01 8.75 3.27
N PHE A 106 -17.06 8.07 4.43
CA PHE A 106 -15.92 7.32 4.96
C PHE A 106 -15.59 6.10 4.10
N TRP A 107 -16.62 5.41 3.60
CA TRP A 107 -16.46 4.28 2.69
C TRP A 107 -15.77 4.67 1.38
N TRP A 108 -16.20 5.76 0.77
CA TRP A 108 -15.60 6.27 -0.45
C TRP A 108 -14.15 6.69 -0.23
N TYR A 109 -13.89 7.45 0.84
CA TYR A 109 -12.55 7.91 1.21
C TYR A 109 -11.56 6.74 1.42
N MET A 110 -11.97 5.71 2.17
CA MET A 110 -11.16 4.51 2.39
C MET A 110 -10.90 3.74 1.09
N THR A 111 -11.91 3.65 0.22
CA THR A 111 -11.78 2.99 -1.09
C THR A 111 -10.79 3.74 -1.98
N GLU A 112 -10.83 5.08 -1.99
CA GLU A 112 -9.92 5.91 -2.77
C GLU A 112 -8.46 5.76 -2.32
N ILE A 113 -8.19 5.81 -1.01
CA ILE A 113 -6.84 5.58 -0.47
C ILE A 113 -6.31 4.21 -0.91
N GLN A 114 -7.12 3.17 -0.79
CA GLN A 114 -6.75 1.81 -1.20
C GLN A 114 -6.45 1.75 -2.71
N ALA A 115 -7.26 2.38 -3.56
CA ALA A 115 -7.04 2.42 -4.99
C ALA A 115 -5.72 3.12 -5.35
N VAL A 116 -5.44 4.27 -4.73
CA VAL A 116 -4.18 5.02 -4.93
C VAL A 116 -2.98 4.20 -4.47
N TYR A 117 -3.08 3.53 -3.31
CA TYR A 117 -2.03 2.64 -2.80
C TYR A 117 -1.68 1.53 -3.80
N TRP A 118 -2.69 0.84 -4.34
CA TRP A 118 -2.48 -0.21 -5.34
C TRP A 118 -1.90 0.33 -6.64
N LEU A 119 -2.36 1.50 -7.08
CA LEU A 119 -1.85 2.15 -8.29
C LEU A 119 -0.37 2.51 -8.16
N ILE A 120 0.04 3.11 -7.03
CA ILE A 120 1.45 3.44 -6.77
C ILE A 120 2.30 2.17 -6.72
N ASN A 121 1.85 1.13 -6.01
CA ASN A 121 2.60 -0.13 -5.92
C ASN A 121 2.84 -0.76 -7.29
N PHE A 122 1.81 -0.85 -8.14
CA PHE A 122 1.98 -1.39 -9.48
C PHE A 122 2.82 -0.48 -10.39
N ALA A 123 2.71 0.85 -10.26
CA ALA A 123 3.55 1.78 -11.00
C ALA A 123 5.04 1.61 -10.62
N VAL A 124 5.36 1.48 -9.34
CA VAL A 124 6.74 1.24 -8.87
C VAL A 124 7.28 -0.09 -9.41
N LEU A 125 6.49 -1.16 -9.37
CA LEU A 125 6.89 -2.46 -9.91
C LEU A 125 7.10 -2.42 -11.41
N TYR A 126 6.23 -1.71 -12.15
CA TYR A 126 6.40 -1.49 -13.58
C TYR A 126 7.72 -0.78 -13.89
N LEU A 127 8.04 0.30 -13.16
CA LEU A 127 9.30 1.03 -13.34
C LEU A 127 10.53 0.17 -13.02
N LEU A 128 10.45 -0.67 -11.98
CA LEU A 128 11.53 -1.60 -11.62
C LEU A 128 11.77 -2.66 -12.70
N ASP A 129 10.70 -3.22 -13.27
CA ASP A 129 10.82 -4.21 -14.35
C ASP A 129 11.37 -3.59 -15.64
N VAL A 130 10.90 -2.38 -16.02
CA VAL A 130 11.45 -1.66 -17.18
C VAL A 130 12.94 -1.37 -16.99
N LYS A 131 13.36 -0.95 -15.79
CA LYS A 131 14.77 -0.70 -15.47
C LYS A 131 15.61 -1.98 -15.48
N LYS A 132 15.04 -3.12 -15.06
CA LYS A 132 15.71 -4.43 -15.06
C LYS A 132 15.91 -4.96 -16.48
N ILE A 133 14.94 -4.75 -17.37
CA ILE A 133 15.04 -5.11 -18.79
C ILE A 133 16.08 -4.25 -19.53
N GLY A 134 16.24 -2.98 -19.11
CA GLY A 134 17.23 -2.05 -19.69
C GLY A 134 18.67 -2.23 -19.19
N ALA A 135 18.93 -3.10 -18.22
CA ALA A 135 20.29 -3.38 -17.77
C ALA A 135 20.96 -4.35 -18.76
N PRO A 136 22.04 -3.95 -19.47
CA PRO A 136 22.74 -4.86 -20.36
C PRO A 136 23.25 -6.05 -19.55
N SER A 137 22.88 -7.25 -19.98
CA SER A 137 23.42 -8.51 -19.47
C SER A 137 24.94 -8.40 -19.42
N LYS A 138 25.52 -8.47 -18.21
CA LYS A 138 26.96 -8.70 -18.04
C LYS A 138 27.33 -9.87 -18.95
N PRO A 139 28.25 -9.71 -19.92
CA PRO A 139 28.63 -10.82 -20.78
C PRO A 139 29.23 -11.91 -19.89
N ALA A 140 28.77 -13.14 -20.11
CA ALA A 140 29.27 -14.31 -19.42
C ALA A 140 30.79 -14.33 -19.48
N GLU A 141 31.45 -14.36 -18.32
CA GLU A 141 32.88 -14.65 -18.25
C GLU A 141 33.09 -16.03 -18.88
N PRO A 142 33.95 -16.15 -19.91
CA PRO A 142 34.26 -17.45 -20.47
C PRO A 142 35.01 -18.24 -19.40
N GLU A 143 34.41 -19.35 -18.96
CA GLU A 143 35.12 -20.39 -18.22
C GLU A 143 36.36 -20.77 -19.05
N MET A 144 37.53 -20.30 -18.60
CA MET A 144 38.79 -20.72 -19.18
C MET A 144 38.93 -22.21 -18.86
N ALA A 145 38.80 -23.05 -19.88
CA ALA A 145 39.21 -24.44 -19.85
C ALA A 145 40.70 -24.48 -19.50
N THR A 146 41.02 -24.91 -18.29
CA THR A 146 42.36 -25.39 -17.94
C THR A 146 42.44 -26.85 -18.36
N GLU A 147 43.25 -27.11 -19.40
CA GLU A 147 43.79 -28.41 -19.78
C GLU A 147 44.69 -29.00 -18.68
#